data_AF-A0A1G8Z1Y3-F1
#
_entry.id   AF-A0A1G8Z1Y3-F1
#
_cell.length_a   1.000
_cell.length_b   1.000
_cell.length_c   1.000
_cell.angle_alpha   90.00
_cell.angle_beta   90.00
_cell.angle_gamma   90.00
#
_symmetry.space_group_name_H-M   'P 1'
#
loop_
_entity.id
_entity.type
_entity.pdbx_description
1 polymer ?
#
loop_
_entity_poly.entity_id
_entity_poly.type
_entity_poly.pdbx_seq_one_letter_code
_entity_poly.pdbx_strand_id
1 'polypeptide(L)'
;MNVASQPLAPVAHHEAGHAVAAIVLMRQVFDDDREFPAFSSVSIYPDPGDGDYLGVVMSKCFYSAQGFTSKRKPIFQDDFDRYFERDGAIRQIVAYLAGPFAESAFKGYLDPFDMAMNASDENEGSGDYANAERIYRELRFLMPRRPDWGRIEDRTARLVLDHWSAIEALAAHLLVKHDLQFDEALTIVAPHLPPMPAATPPERPFPQPA
;
A
#
# COMPACT_ATOMS: atom_id res chain seq x y z
N MET A 1 -3.08 -17.16 -31.77
CA MET A 1 -3.72 -17.17 -30.44
C MET A 1 -2.56 -17.17 -29.46
N ASN A 2 -2.25 -16.02 -28.84
CA ASN A 2 -1.01 -15.82 -28.09
C ASN A 2 -1.23 -16.27 -26.64
N VAL A 3 -0.60 -17.38 -26.25
CA VAL A 3 -0.77 -18.06 -24.94
C VAL A 3 0.32 -17.61 -23.96
N ALA A 4 0.67 -16.32 -23.96
CA ALA A 4 1.90 -15.85 -23.31
C ALA A 4 1.73 -15.29 -21.88
N SER A 5 0.53 -15.24 -21.27
CA SER A 5 0.26 -14.11 -20.36
C SER A 5 -0.76 -14.28 -19.22
N GLN A 6 -1.23 -15.49 -18.89
CA GLN A 6 -2.35 -15.63 -17.92
C GLN A 6 -2.01 -15.41 -16.42
N PRO A 7 -0.93 -15.94 -15.83
CA PRO A 7 -0.59 -15.65 -14.43
C PRO A 7 0.13 -14.30 -14.25
N LEU A 8 0.79 -13.79 -15.29
CA LEU A 8 1.62 -12.58 -15.21
C LEU A 8 0.81 -11.29 -15.03
N ALA A 9 -0.35 -11.18 -15.69
CA ALA A 9 -1.17 -9.96 -15.62
C ALA A 9 -1.77 -9.74 -14.23
N PRO A 10 -2.39 -10.73 -13.57
CA PRO A 10 -2.80 -10.61 -12.16
C PRO A 10 -1.65 -10.16 -11.25
N VAL A 11 -0.47 -10.79 -11.35
CA VAL A 11 0.71 -10.45 -10.52
C VAL A 11 1.19 -9.02 -10.77
N ALA A 12 1.22 -8.57 -12.03
CA ALA A 12 1.59 -7.18 -12.33
C ALA A 12 0.61 -6.16 -11.73
N HIS A 13 -0.69 -6.46 -11.69
CA HIS A 13 -1.68 -5.60 -11.04
C HIS A 13 -1.58 -5.67 -9.52
N HIS A 14 -1.28 -6.84 -8.97
CA HIS A 14 -1.01 -7.04 -7.55
C HIS A 14 0.14 -6.13 -7.08
N GLU A 15 1.30 -6.21 -7.73
CA GLU A 15 2.45 -5.39 -7.36
C GLU A 15 2.23 -3.90 -7.63
N ALA A 16 1.56 -3.56 -8.73
CA ALA A 16 1.18 -2.17 -9.01
C ALA A 16 0.23 -1.62 -7.93
N GLY A 17 -0.69 -2.44 -7.40
CA GLY A 17 -1.58 -2.10 -6.29
C GLY A 17 -0.81 -1.69 -5.04
N HIS A 18 0.18 -2.48 -4.63
CA HIS A 18 1.06 -2.14 -3.51
C HIS A 18 1.84 -0.84 -3.75
N ALA A 19 2.47 -0.71 -4.91
CA ALA A 19 3.31 0.44 -5.23
C ALA A 19 2.52 1.76 -5.26
N VAL A 20 1.35 1.76 -5.90
CA VAL A 20 0.45 2.92 -5.94
C VAL A 20 -0.07 3.25 -4.54
N ALA A 21 -0.49 2.25 -3.76
CA ALA A 21 -0.92 2.48 -2.38
C ALA A 21 0.20 3.07 -1.53
N ALA A 22 1.44 2.59 -1.66
CA ALA A 22 2.57 3.15 -0.95
C ALA A 22 2.79 4.64 -1.26
N ILE A 23 2.72 5.03 -2.54
CA ILE A 23 2.83 6.44 -2.96
C ILE A 23 1.68 7.28 -2.39
N VAL A 24 0.43 6.84 -2.59
CA VAL A 24 -0.76 7.58 -2.15
C VAL A 24 -0.77 7.74 -0.63
N LEU A 25 -0.46 6.69 0.11
CA LEU A 25 -0.43 6.72 1.57
C LEU A 25 0.75 7.55 2.09
N MET A 26 1.90 7.57 1.41
CA MET A 26 2.99 8.49 1.76
C MET A 26 2.61 9.94 1.50
N ARG A 27 1.94 10.26 0.39
CA ARG A 27 1.42 11.63 0.13
C ARG A 27 0.46 12.13 1.20
N GLN A 28 -0.29 11.24 1.85
CA GLN A 28 -1.17 11.59 2.96
C GLN A 28 -0.42 11.94 4.26
N VAL A 29 0.87 11.60 4.35
CA VAL A 29 1.72 11.84 5.53
C VAL A 29 2.76 12.92 5.24
N PHE A 30 3.32 12.92 4.05
CA PHE A 30 4.38 13.79 3.58
C PHE A 30 3.95 14.39 2.24
N ASP A 31 3.87 15.71 2.15
CA ASP A 31 3.56 16.42 0.89
C ASP A 31 4.77 16.45 -0.09
N ASP A 32 5.58 15.37 -0.13
CA ASP A 32 6.75 15.24 -1.02
C ASP A 32 7.07 13.77 -1.34
N ASP A 33 6.90 13.39 -2.62
CA ASP A 33 7.20 12.03 -3.10
C ASP A 33 8.70 11.72 -3.23
N ARG A 34 9.55 12.74 -3.43
CA ARG A 34 10.96 12.58 -3.80
C ARG A 34 11.89 12.66 -2.60
N GLU A 35 11.53 13.46 -1.59
CA GLU A 35 12.30 13.52 -0.35
C GLU A 35 12.19 12.19 0.41
N PHE A 36 11.04 11.52 0.31
CA PHE A 36 10.78 10.25 0.98
C PHE A 36 10.22 9.21 0.00
N PRO A 37 11.08 8.53 -0.80
CA PRO A 37 10.62 7.49 -1.72
C PRO A 37 9.87 6.41 -0.95
N ALA A 38 8.67 6.09 -1.40
CA ALA A 38 7.75 5.17 -0.72
C ALA A 38 8.23 3.71 -0.77
N PHE A 39 9.00 3.36 -1.80
CA PHE A 39 9.64 2.06 -2.00
C PHE A 39 10.94 2.25 -2.79
N SER A 40 11.79 1.21 -2.87
CA SER A 40 12.99 1.24 -3.71
C SER A 40 12.71 0.78 -5.14
N SER A 41 12.04 -0.36 -5.29
CA SER A 41 11.66 -0.93 -6.58
C SER A 41 10.35 -1.73 -6.47
N VAL A 42 9.73 -1.92 -7.64
CA VAL A 42 8.62 -2.85 -7.87
C VAL A 42 9.00 -3.78 -9.02
N SER A 43 8.89 -5.08 -8.79
CA SER A 43 9.42 -6.08 -9.71
C SER A 43 8.50 -7.30 -9.79
N ILE A 44 8.49 -7.95 -10.95
CA ILE A 44 7.87 -9.27 -11.18
C ILE A 44 8.93 -10.21 -11.80
N TYR A 45 8.99 -11.46 -11.35
CA TYR A 45 10.00 -12.42 -11.79
C TYR A 45 9.42 -13.84 -11.83
N PRO A 46 9.92 -14.71 -12.73
CA PRO A 46 9.45 -16.09 -12.79
C PRO A 46 9.85 -16.86 -11.52
N ASP A 47 8.94 -17.64 -10.96
CA ASP A 47 9.23 -18.60 -9.91
C ASP A 47 10.04 -19.77 -10.50
N PRO A 48 11.24 -20.06 -9.95
CA PRO A 48 12.07 -21.17 -10.43
C PRO A 48 11.45 -22.57 -10.24
N GLY A 49 10.37 -22.73 -9.47
CA GLY A 49 9.80 -24.03 -9.10
C GLY A 49 8.73 -24.60 -10.06
N ASP A 50 7.84 -23.76 -10.58
CA ASP A 50 6.61 -24.16 -11.29
C ASP A 50 6.33 -23.36 -12.56
N GLY A 51 7.09 -22.29 -12.83
CA GLY A 51 6.91 -21.43 -14.01
C GLY A 51 5.82 -20.37 -13.84
N ASP A 52 5.30 -20.19 -12.61
CA ASP A 52 4.49 -19.04 -12.24
C ASP A 52 5.35 -17.78 -12.08
N TYR A 53 4.74 -16.65 -11.75
CA TYR A 53 5.44 -15.40 -11.49
C TYR A 53 5.16 -14.92 -10.08
N LEU A 54 6.19 -14.42 -9.44
CA LEU A 54 6.13 -13.73 -8.17
C LEU A 54 6.38 -12.24 -8.40
N GLY A 55 5.98 -11.44 -7.42
CA GLY A 55 6.27 -10.03 -7.40
C GLY A 55 6.75 -9.56 -6.02
N VAL A 56 7.36 -8.39 -6.00
CA VAL A 56 7.76 -7.73 -4.76
C VAL A 56 7.77 -6.22 -4.90
N VAL A 57 7.23 -5.53 -3.90
CA VAL A 57 7.47 -4.12 -3.63
C VAL A 57 8.32 -3.97 -2.37
N MET A 58 9.52 -3.42 -2.52
CA MET A 58 10.42 -3.12 -1.40
C MET A 58 10.04 -1.76 -0.76
N SER A 59 8.92 -1.75 -0.05
CA SER A 59 8.31 -0.56 0.54
C SER A 59 8.91 -0.13 1.89
N LYS A 60 8.85 1.16 2.19
CA LYS A 60 9.06 1.68 3.54
C LYS A 60 7.83 1.38 4.40
N CYS A 61 8.07 0.88 5.61
CA CYS A 61 6.97 0.58 6.54
C CYS A 61 6.38 1.86 7.16
N PHE A 62 5.05 1.96 7.18
CA PHE A 62 4.30 2.97 7.94
C PHE A 62 4.23 2.65 9.44
N TYR A 63 4.49 1.39 9.80
CA TYR A 63 4.43 0.91 11.18
C TYR A 63 5.47 -0.20 11.41
N SER A 64 6.25 -0.08 12.48
CA SER A 64 7.23 -1.06 12.91
C SER A 64 6.84 -1.60 14.28
N ALA A 65 6.48 -2.88 14.35
CA ALA A 65 6.09 -3.56 15.58
C ALA A 65 7.25 -3.80 16.57
N GLN A 66 8.44 -3.20 16.36
CA GLN A 66 9.64 -3.41 17.18
C GLN A 66 9.42 -3.14 18.69
N GLY A 67 8.35 -2.41 19.05
CA GLY A 67 7.92 -2.21 20.45
C GLY A 67 7.10 -3.33 21.09
N PHE A 68 6.53 -4.26 20.32
CA PHE A 68 5.53 -5.26 20.78
C PHE A 68 6.08 -6.68 20.96
N THR A 69 7.33 -6.81 21.44
CA THR A 69 7.75 -8.11 21.97
C THR A 69 6.93 -8.42 23.23
N SER A 70 6.47 -9.67 23.36
CA SER A 70 5.49 -10.17 24.35
C SER A 70 5.77 -9.89 25.84
N LYS A 71 6.84 -9.16 26.17
CA LYS A 71 7.28 -8.82 27.52
C LYS A 71 7.27 -7.32 27.83
N ARG A 72 6.98 -6.43 26.87
CA ARG A 72 6.95 -4.97 27.13
C ARG A 72 5.62 -4.39 26.64
N LYS A 73 4.88 -3.76 27.58
CA LYS A 73 3.80 -2.85 27.20
C LYS A 73 4.43 -1.74 26.34
N PRO A 74 3.75 -1.27 25.28
CA PRO A 74 4.25 -0.12 24.53
C PRO A 74 4.38 1.08 25.48
N ILE A 75 5.54 1.74 25.41
CA ILE A 75 5.81 2.98 26.15
C ILE A 75 5.42 4.11 25.20
N PHE A 76 4.18 4.58 25.28
CA PHE A 76 3.75 5.81 24.62
C PHE A 76 4.06 6.99 25.56
N GLN A 77 4.64 8.07 25.06
CA GLN A 77 4.89 9.24 25.90
C GLN A 77 3.56 9.97 26.18
N ASP A 78 2.63 9.93 25.22
CA ASP A 78 1.27 10.46 25.37
C ASP A 78 0.23 9.76 24.46
N ASP A 79 -1.01 10.26 24.45
CA ASP A 79 -2.07 9.76 23.58
C ASP A 79 -1.86 10.13 22.10
N PHE A 80 -1.07 11.16 21.78
CA PHE A 80 -0.79 11.57 20.41
C PHE A 80 0.11 10.55 19.71
N ASP A 81 1.16 10.10 20.38
CA ASP A 81 2.02 9.00 19.91
C ASP A 81 1.20 7.75 19.58
N ARG A 82 0.24 7.42 20.46
CA ARG A 82 -0.64 6.26 20.28
C ARG A 82 -1.56 6.41 19.06
N TYR A 83 -2.11 7.60 18.81
CA TYR A 83 -2.94 7.85 17.64
C TYR A 83 -2.14 7.85 16.34
N PHE A 84 -0.92 8.39 16.36
CA PHE A 84 -0.02 8.35 15.22
C PHE A 84 0.35 6.91 14.85
N GLU A 85 0.73 6.09 15.83
CA GLU A 85 1.02 4.66 15.66
C GLU A 85 -0.20 3.87 15.18
N ARG A 86 -1.40 4.19 15.68
CA ARG A 86 -2.66 3.61 15.18
C ARG A 86 -2.84 3.90 13.70
N ASP A 87 -2.69 5.16 13.29
CA ASP A 87 -2.93 5.54 11.90
C ASP A 87 -1.85 4.97 10.99
N GLY A 88 -0.59 4.90 11.45
CA GLY A 88 0.49 4.16 10.79
C GLY A 88 0.16 2.67 10.61
N ALA A 89 -0.32 1.99 11.66
CA ALA A 89 -0.71 0.59 11.59
C ALA A 89 -1.87 0.34 10.60
N ILE A 90 -2.89 1.21 10.60
CA ILE A 90 -4.00 1.10 9.63
C ILE A 90 -3.50 1.34 8.20
N ARG A 91 -2.66 2.35 7.96
CA ARG A 91 -2.06 2.58 6.63
C ARG A 91 -1.23 1.38 6.19
N GLN A 92 -0.47 0.77 7.10
CA GLN A 92 0.31 -0.42 6.79
C GLN A 92 -0.57 -1.61 6.40
N ILE A 93 -1.68 -1.83 7.10
CA ILE A 93 -2.66 -2.88 6.73
C ILE A 93 -3.22 -2.59 5.33
N VAL A 94 -3.65 -1.36 5.05
CA VAL A 94 -4.16 -0.98 3.72
C VAL A 94 -3.10 -1.20 2.64
N ALA A 95 -1.84 -0.85 2.90
CA ALA A 95 -0.74 -1.05 1.96
C ALA A 95 -0.51 -2.54 1.64
N TYR A 96 -0.64 -3.44 2.63
CA TYR A 96 -0.59 -4.89 2.40
C TYR A 96 -1.80 -5.41 1.63
N LEU A 97 -3.02 -4.92 1.92
CA LEU A 97 -4.20 -5.41 1.22
C LEU A 97 -4.36 -4.85 -0.20
N ALA A 98 -3.65 -3.78 -0.55
CA ALA A 98 -3.82 -3.11 -1.84
C ALA A 98 -3.48 -4.00 -3.05
N GLY A 99 -2.47 -4.87 -2.95
CA GLY A 99 -2.13 -5.81 -4.02
C GLY A 99 -3.23 -6.83 -4.30
N PRO A 100 -3.64 -7.62 -3.29
CA PRO A 100 -4.77 -8.54 -3.42
C PRO A 100 -6.05 -7.88 -3.97
N PHE A 101 -6.38 -6.67 -3.50
CA PHE A 101 -7.57 -5.95 -3.99
C PHE A 101 -7.41 -5.46 -5.44
N ALA A 102 -6.22 -5.02 -5.85
CA ALA A 102 -5.94 -4.66 -7.23
C ALA A 102 -6.03 -5.86 -8.18
N GLU A 103 -5.59 -7.03 -7.72
CA GLU A 103 -5.76 -8.29 -8.43
C GLU A 103 -7.23 -8.68 -8.59
N SER A 104 -8.04 -8.56 -7.53
CA SER A 104 -9.48 -8.78 -7.61
C SER A 104 -10.18 -7.80 -8.55
N ALA A 105 -9.82 -6.52 -8.52
CA ALA A 105 -10.32 -5.53 -9.48
C ALA A 105 -9.98 -5.91 -10.92
N PHE A 106 -8.75 -6.37 -11.17
CA PHE A 106 -8.32 -6.84 -12.49
C PHE A 106 -9.14 -8.05 -12.96
N LYS A 107 -9.48 -8.98 -12.05
CA LYS A 107 -10.36 -10.13 -12.33
C LYS A 107 -11.83 -9.74 -12.56
N GLY A 108 -12.18 -8.47 -12.39
CA GLY A 108 -13.51 -7.91 -12.67
C GLY A 108 -14.42 -7.76 -11.45
N TYR A 109 -13.91 -8.01 -10.24
CA TYR A 109 -14.64 -7.74 -9.00
C TYR A 109 -14.51 -6.25 -8.67
N LEU A 110 -15.60 -5.49 -8.84
CA LEU A 110 -15.60 -4.04 -8.63
C LEU A 110 -16.47 -3.60 -7.45
N ASP A 111 -17.27 -4.51 -6.89
CA ASP A 111 -17.96 -4.28 -5.63
C ASP A 111 -16.99 -4.52 -4.45
N PRO A 112 -16.85 -3.59 -3.49
CA PRO A 112 -15.91 -3.74 -2.37
C PRO A 112 -16.05 -5.04 -1.57
N PHE A 113 -17.27 -5.55 -1.42
CA PHE A 113 -17.50 -6.80 -0.70
C PHE A 113 -16.99 -7.99 -1.50
N ASP A 114 -17.32 -8.03 -2.80
CA ASP A 114 -16.86 -9.11 -3.69
C ASP A 114 -15.33 -9.06 -3.88
N MET A 115 -14.74 -7.87 -3.93
CA MET A 115 -13.29 -7.68 -3.93
C MET A 115 -12.66 -8.27 -2.68
N ALA A 116 -13.18 -7.95 -1.49
CA ALA A 116 -12.65 -8.46 -0.23
C ALA A 116 -12.74 -9.99 -0.14
N MET A 117 -13.87 -10.56 -0.54
CA MET A 117 -14.07 -12.01 -0.59
C MET A 117 -13.07 -12.67 -1.54
N ASN A 118 -12.95 -12.19 -2.78
CA ASN A 118 -12.03 -12.77 -3.74
C ASN A 118 -10.57 -12.59 -3.32
N ALA A 119 -10.19 -11.39 -2.84
CA ALA A 119 -8.84 -11.09 -2.38
C ALA A 119 -8.45 -12.02 -1.23
N SER A 120 -9.35 -12.24 -0.27
CA SER A 120 -9.12 -13.14 0.86
C SER A 120 -9.00 -14.60 0.43
N ASP A 121 -9.90 -15.09 -0.40
CA ASP A 121 -9.93 -16.50 -0.81
C ASP A 121 -8.72 -16.88 -1.68
N GLU A 122 -8.36 -16.02 -2.64
CA GLU A 122 -7.25 -16.26 -3.58
C GLU A 122 -5.88 -16.04 -2.93
N ASN A 123 -5.81 -15.22 -1.87
CA ASN A 123 -4.57 -14.89 -1.17
C ASN A 123 -4.55 -15.47 0.26
N GLU A 124 -5.36 -16.49 0.54
CA GLU A 124 -5.36 -17.17 1.84
C GLU A 124 -3.97 -17.78 2.09
N GLY A 125 -3.32 -17.39 3.19
CA GLY A 125 -1.96 -17.84 3.51
C GLY A 125 -0.83 -17.07 2.80
N SER A 126 -1.16 -16.06 1.99
CA SER A 126 -0.18 -15.10 1.46
C SER A 126 0.52 -14.31 2.56
N GLY A 127 1.71 -13.79 2.24
CA GLY A 127 2.44 -12.88 3.13
C GLY A 127 1.64 -11.62 3.47
N ASP A 128 0.84 -11.10 2.54
CA ASP A 128 0.10 -9.86 2.70
C ASP A 128 -1.01 -9.95 3.73
N TYR A 129 -1.90 -10.94 3.61
CA TYR A 129 -2.94 -11.17 4.60
C TYR A 129 -2.36 -11.58 5.94
N ALA A 130 -1.32 -12.42 5.97
CA ALA A 130 -0.66 -12.81 7.22
C ALA A 130 -0.07 -11.59 7.97
N ASN A 131 0.59 -10.67 7.25
CA ASN A 131 1.14 -9.45 7.81
C ASN A 131 0.05 -8.47 8.24
N ALA A 132 -0.98 -8.28 7.41
CA ALA A 132 -2.13 -7.43 7.68
C ALA A 132 -2.88 -7.89 8.95
N GLU A 133 -3.20 -9.18 9.06
CA GLU A 133 -3.83 -9.77 10.24
C GLU A 133 -2.97 -9.64 11.49
N ARG A 134 -1.65 -9.86 11.37
CA ARG A 134 -0.73 -9.70 12.50
C ARG A 134 -0.82 -8.29 13.06
N ILE A 135 -0.73 -7.26 12.21
CA ILE A 135 -0.82 -5.85 12.61
C ILE A 135 -2.23 -5.54 13.17
N TYR A 136 -3.29 -6.08 12.57
CA TYR A 136 -4.65 -5.90 13.07
C TYR A 136 -4.88 -6.51 14.45
N ARG A 137 -4.22 -7.63 14.76
CA ARG A 137 -4.20 -8.22 16.12
C ARG A 137 -3.45 -7.31 17.09
N GLU A 138 -2.41 -6.62 16.64
CA GLU A 138 -1.63 -5.66 17.44
C GLU A 138 -2.40 -4.35 17.72
N LEU A 139 -3.32 -3.93 16.84
CA LEU A 139 -4.15 -2.74 17.05
C LEU A 139 -4.87 -2.73 18.42
N ARG A 140 -5.20 -3.90 18.98
CA ARG A 140 -5.81 -4.01 20.32
C ARG A 140 -4.96 -3.38 21.43
N PHE A 141 -3.65 -3.29 21.22
CA PHE A 141 -2.73 -2.67 22.17
C PHE A 141 -2.55 -1.17 21.92
N LEU A 142 -2.86 -0.71 20.71
CA LEU A 142 -2.85 0.70 20.32
C LEU A 142 -4.17 1.38 20.66
N MET A 143 -5.28 0.66 20.73
CA MET A 143 -6.58 1.26 21.03
C MET A 143 -7.55 0.31 21.73
N PRO A 144 -8.36 0.80 22.69
CA PRO A 144 -9.34 -0.02 23.41
C PRO A 144 -10.44 -0.60 22.50
N ARG A 145 -10.79 0.10 21.41
CA ARG A 145 -11.75 -0.35 20.40
C ARG A 145 -11.09 -0.36 19.04
N ARG A 146 -10.91 -1.54 18.47
CA ARG A 146 -10.33 -1.68 17.13
C ARG A 146 -11.31 -1.15 16.07
N PRO A 147 -10.81 -0.60 14.96
CA PRO A 147 -11.63 -0.42 13.78
C PRO A 147 -12.18 -1.77 13.34
N ASP A 148 -13.37 -1.75 12.76
CA ASP A 148 -13.93 -2.92 12.11
C ASP A 148 -13.06 -3.33 10.91
N TRP A 149 -12.83 -4.63 10.72
CA TRP A 149 -11.99 -5.14 9.63
C TRP A 149 -12.59 -4.82 8.26
N GLY A 150 -13.90 -5.00 8.12
CA GLY A 150 -14.63 -4.66 6.88
C GLY A 150 -14.53 -3.18 6.51
N ARG A 151 -14.39 -2.28 7.48
CA ARG A 151 -14.09 -0.86 7.19
C ARG A 151 -12.68 -0.63 6.65
N ILE A 152 -11.72 -1.45 7.04
CA ILE A 152 -10.36 -1.38 6.48
C ILE A 152 -10.39 -1.92 5.05
N GLU A 153 -11.08 -3.02 4.80
CA GLU A 153 -11.29 -3.59 3.46
C GLU A 153 -12.01 -2.61 2.52
N ASP A 154 -13.11 -1.99 2.96
CA ASP A 154 -13.82 -0.96 2.18
C ASP A 154 -12.90 0.24 1.88
N ARG A 155 -12.06 0.63 2.83
CA ARG A 155 -11.05 1.68 2.59
C ARG A 155 -10.01 1.25 1.56
N THR A 156 -9.54 0.00 1.60
CA THR A 156 -8.59 -0.55 0.62
C THR A 156 -9.23 -0.62 -0.76
N ALA A 157 -10.45 -1.13 -0.88
CA ALA A 157 -11.19 -1.19 -2.14
C ALA A 157 -11.33 0.19 -2.77
N ARG A 158 -11.75 1.19 -1.99
CA ARG A 158 -11.86 2.58 -2.48
C ARG A 158 -10.52 3.13 -2.93
N LEU A 159 -9.45 2.93 -2.16
CA LEU A 159 -8.11 3.37 -2.57
C LEU A 159 -7.71 2.76 -3.91
N VAL A 160 -7.93 1.46 -4.10
CA VAL A 160 -7.64 0.76 -5.36
C VAL A 160 -8.48 1.30 -6.51
N LEU A 161 -9.79 1.44 -6.32
CA LEU A 161 -10.70 1.90 -7.37
C LEU A 161 -10.49 3.37 -7.73
N ASP A 162 -10.29 4.25 -6.74
CA ASP A 162 -10.02 5.68 -6.94
C ASP A 162 -8.70 5.93 -7.69
N HIS A 163 -7.75 5.00 -7.59
CA HIS A 163 -6.43 5.08 -8.23
C HIS A 163 -6.21 4.02 -9.31
N TRP A 164 -7.29 3.42 -9.82
CA TRP A 164 -7.22 2.32 -10.78
C TRP A 164 -6.41 2.67 -12.03
N SER A 165 -6.59 3.88 -12.58
CA SER A 165 -5.84 4.30 -13.78
C SER A 165 -4.32 4.36 -13.56
N ALA A 166 -3.87 4.67 -12.34
CA ALA A 166 -2.44 4.64 -12.00
C ALA A 166 -1.93 3.21 -11.88
N ILE A 167 -2.73 2.32 -11.29
CA ILE A 167 -2.43 0.89 -11.16
C ILE A 167 -2.33 0.23 -12.53
N GLU A 168 -3.30 0.44 -13.43
CA GLU A 168 -3.27 -0.09 -14.80
C GLU A 168 -2.05 0.40 -15.57
N ALA A 169 -1.73 1.71 -15.47
CA ALA A 169 -0.58 2.29 -16.14
C ALA A 169 0.73 1.66 -15.65
N LEU A 170 0.89 1.47 -14.34
CA LEU A 170 2.08 0.87 -13.76
C LEU A 170 2.19 -0.62 -14.10
N ALA A 171 1.09 -1.38 -13.98
CA ALA A 171 1.03 -2.80 -14.33
C ALA A 171 1.41 -3.03 -15.80
N ALA A 172 0.90 -2.21 -16.72
CA ALA A 172 1.25 -2.29 -18.14
C ALA A 172 2.77 -2.11 -18.39
N HIS A 173 3.43 -1.24 -17.63
CA HIS A 173 4.88 -1.05 -17.72
C HIS A 173 5.66 -2.19 -17.06
N LEU A 174 5.17 -2.72 -15.93
CA LEU A 174 5.76 -3.88 -15.26
C LEU A 174 5.75 -5.13 -16.15
N LEU A 175 4.68 -5.34 -16.92
CA LEU A 175 4.60 -6.44 -17.89
C LEU A 175 5.66 -6.38 -19.00
N VAL A 176 6.25 -5.20 -19.24
CA VAL A 176 7.27 -5.01 -20.28
C VAL A 176 8.67 -5.00 -19.68
N LYS A 177 8.87 -4.27 -18.58
CA LYS A 177 10.19 -4.06 -17.98
C LYS A 177 10.56 -5.06 -16.90
N HIS A 178 9.57 -5.71 -16.27
CA HIS A 178 9.69 -6.62 -15.14
C HIS A 178 10.29 -6.04 -13.86
N ASP A 179 11.05 -4.94 -13.94
CA ASP A 179 11.60 -4.21 -12.80
C ASP A 179 11.48 -2.72 -13.08
N LEU A 180 10.97 -1.97 -12.10
CA LEU A 180 10.88 -0.53 -12.13
C LEU A 180 11.43 0.03 -10.83
N GLN A 181 12.38 0.95 -10.95
CA GLN A 181 12.86 1.73 -9.82
C GLN A 181 11.84 2.81 -9.46
N PHE A 182 11.89 3.32 -8.22
CA PHE A 182 10.91 4.30 -7.72
C PHE A 182 10.70 5.50 -8.65
N ASP A 183 11.75 6.15 -9.13
CA ASP A 183 11.63 7.34 -10.00
C ASP A 183 10.94 7.03 -11.33
N GLU A 184 11.17 5.83 -11.89
CA GLU A 184 10.50 5.37 -13.11
C GLU A 184 9.03 5.11 -12.84
N ALA A 185 8.71 4.38 -11.77
CA ALA A 185 7.34 4.11 -11.36
C ALA A 185 6.58 5.41 -11.06
N LEU A 186 7.19 6.36 -10.36
CA LEU A 186 6.61 7.67 -10.07
C LEU A 186 6.34 8.46 -11.36
N THR A 187 7.24 8.42 -12.34
CA THR A 187 7.04 9.07 -13.64
C THR A 187 5.82 8.51 -14.37
N ILE A 188 5.59 7.20 -14.25
CA ILE A 188 4.43 6.52 -14.85
C ILE A 188 3.14 6.88 -14.12
N VAL A 189 3.13 6.88 -12.78
CA VAL A 189 1.90 7.05 -12.00
C VAL A 189 1.51 8.51 -11.77
N ALA A 190 2.46 9.44 -11.72
CA ALA A 190 2.21 10.84 -11.36
C ALA A 190 1.12 11.53 -12.20
N PRO A 191 1.01 11.30 -13.53
CA PRO A 191 -0.07 11.88 -14.35
C PRO A 191 -1.48 11.38 -13.98
N HIS A 192 -1.57 10.23 -13.32
CA HIS A 192 -2.83 9.58 -12.93
C HIS A 192 -3.25 9.87 -11.50
N LEU A 193 -2.37 10.48 -10.70
CA LEU A 193 -2.64 10.82 -9.32
C LEU A 193 -3.17 12.26 -9.21
N PRO A 194 -3.98 12.57 -8.18
CA PRO A 194 -4.35 13.95 -7.91
C PRO A 194 -3.10 14.81 -7.71
N PRO A 195 -3.13 16.09 -8.13
CA PRO A 195 -2.00 16.99 -7.92
C PRO A 195 -1.73 17.10 -6.43
N MET A 196 -0.45 17.13 -6.06
CA MET A 196 -0.08 17.40 -4.68
C MET A 196 -0.63 18.77 -4.27
N PRO A 197 -1.01 18.95 -3.00
CA PRO A 197 -1.29 20.28 -2.47
C PRO A 197 -0.09 21.17 -2.80
N ALA A 198 -0.33 22.36 -3.36
CA ALA A 198 0.77 23.30 -3.57
C ALA A 198 1.42 23.57 -2.21
N ALA A 199 2.74 23.39 -2.11
CA ALA A 199 3.49 23.67 -0.90
C ALA A 199 3.06 25.04 -0.37
N THR A 200 2.46 25.08 0.82
CA THR A 200 2.10 26.34 1.47
C THR A 200 3.39 27.15 1.57
N PRO A 201 3.46 28.37 1.00
CA PRO A 201 4.65 29.19 1.16
C PRO A 201 4.94 29.33 2.66
N PRO A 202 6.22 29.29 3.09
CA PRO A 202 6.53 29.48 4.50
C PRO A 202 5.83 30.76 4.98
N GLU A 203 5.05 30.66 6.06
CA GLU A 203 4.44 31.82 6.68
C GLU A 203 5.52 32.89 6.87
N ARG A 204 5.19 34.14 6.50
CA ARG A 204 6.13 35.26 6.61
C ARG A 204 6.76 35.23 8.01
N PRO A 205 8.08 35.49 8.13
CA PRO A 205 8.72 35.49 9.42
C PRO A 205 7.95 36.42 10.36
N PHE A 206 7.65 35.92 11.56
CA PHE A 206 7.06 36.68 12.64
C PHE A 206 7.74 38.06 12.72
N PRO A 207 6.99 39.16 12.85
CA PRO A 207 7.59 40.48 13.01
C PRO A 207 8.52 40.44 14.21
N GLN A 208 9.78 40.81 14.01
CA GLN A 208 10.74 40.91 15.10
C GLN A 208 10.22 41.94 16.11
N PRO A 209 10.28 41.63 17.42
CA PRO A 209 9.89 42.58 18.45
C PRO A 209 10.78 43.82 18.37
N ALA A 210 10.14 44.98 18.54
CA ALA A 210 10.70 46.32 18.40
C ALA A 210 11.86 46.62 19.37
#